data_AF-A0A2V5MLH1-F1
#
_entry.id   AF-A0A2V5MLH1-F1
#
_cell.length_a   1.000
_cell.length_b   1.000
_cell.length_c   1.000
_cell.angle_alpha   90.00
_cell.angle_beta   90.00
_cell.angle_gamma   90.00
#
_symmetry.space_group_name_H-M   'P 1'
#
loop_
_entity.id
_entity.type
_entity.pdbx_description
1 polymer ?
#
loop_
_entity_poly.entity_id
_entity_poly.type
_entity_poly.pdbx_seq_one_letter_code
_entity_poly.pdbx_strand_id
1 'polypeptide(L)'
;MRGIQPLIFALLTGGSVLPVSAQIDRITGKNFATRSEVLATHGMVCTSVPAATEVGIEILKRGGSAVDAAIAANATLGLMEPVSNGIGGDLFAIVYSAKENKLYGINGSGRSPLGLSYDVMKSELAKLHRETIPPRGMLPISVPGCVYAWAELHKKFGKMKLSDDLAPASRYAEEGF
;
A
#
# COMPACT_ATOMS: atom_id res chain seq x y z
N MET A 1 59.46 14.03 50.96
CA MET A 1 58.53 13.34 50.04
C MET A 1 57.65 14.40 49.41
N ARG A 2 57.93 14.79 48.16
CA ARG A 2 57.25 15.89 47.45
C ARG A 2 55.94 15.35 46.86
N GLY A 3 54.83 15.97 47.24
CA GLY A 3 53.48 15.62 46.80
C GLY A 3 53.26 15.95 45.33
N ILE A 4 52.63 15.02 44.64
CA ILE A 4 52.29 15.02 43.21
C ILE A 4 51.13 16.00 42.98
N GLN A 5 51.32 16.98 42.09
CA GLN A 5 50.22 17.78 41.53
C GLN A 5 49.49 16.98 40.44
N PRO A 6 48.15 16.89 40.43
CA PRO A 6 47.43 16.36 39.30
C PRO A 6 47.23 17.45 38.24
N LEU A 7 47.76 17.21 37.04
CA LEU A 7 47.50 17.95 35.82
C LEU A 7 45.99 17.90 35.49
N ILE A 8 45.34 19.07 35.41
CA ILE A 8 44.00 19.20 34.85
C ILE A 8 44.13 19.21 33.32
N PHE A 9 43.76 18.10 32.67
CA PHE A 9 43.59 18.04 31.22
C PHE A 9 42.18 18.56 30.88
N ALA A 10 42.09 19.80 30.39
CA ALA A 10 40.86 20.33 29.81
C ALA A 10 40.73 19.81 28.37
N LEU A 11 39.90 18.78 28.16
CA LEU A 11 39.49 18.37 26.82
C LEU A 11 38.38 19.31 26.32
N LEU A 12 38.76 20.31 25.53
CA LEU A 12 37.84 21.09 24.69
C LEU A 12 37.29 20.18 23.58
N THR A 13 36.16 19.51 23.85
CA THR A 13 35.37 18.89 22.78
C THR A 13 34.48 19.95 22.16
N GLY A 14 35.07 20.72 21.22
CA GLY A 14 34.33 21.51 20.25
C GLY A 14 33.60 20.59 19.26
N GLY A 15 32.59 19.87 19.74
CA GLY A 15 31.66 19.15 18.88
C GLY A 15 30.73 20.14 18.22
N SER A 16 31.04 20.53 16.99
CA SER A 16 30.05 21.14 16.10
C SER A 16 28.87 20.17 16.02
N VAL A 17 27.77 20.52 16.67
CA VAL A 17 26.49 19.85 16.47
C VAL A 17 26.06 20.23 15.06
N LEU A 18 26.50 19.45 14.06
CA LEU A 18 25.86 19.49 12.76
C LEU A 18 24.38 19.21 13.06
N PRO A 19 23.43 20.06 12.64
CA PRO A 19 22.04 19.71 12.74
C PRO A 19 21.91 18.42 11.96
N VAL A 20 21.69 17.32 12.67
CA VAL A 20 21.20 16.09 12.06
C VAL A 20 19.95 16.56 11.33
N SER A 21 20.05 16.61 10.01
CA SER A 21 18.91 16.80 9.13
C SER A 21 17.97 15.68 9.49
N ALA A 22 17.04 15.96 10.40
CA ALA A 22 15.97 15.07 10.77
C ALA A 22 15.34 14.60 9.46
N GLN A 23 15.32 13.29 9.29
CA GLN A 23 14.72 12.54 8.20
C GLN A 23 13.74 13.37 7.36
N ILE A 24 14.05 13.55 6.07
CA ILE A 24 13.21 14.31 5.13
C ILE A 24 11.82 13.66 5.13
N ASP A 25 10.88 14.28 5.84
CA ASP A 25 9.50 13.81 6.00
C ASP A 25 8.65 14.17 4.77
N ARG A 26 9.06 15.21 4.00
CA ARG A 26 8.37 15.67 2.79
C ARG A 26 9.36 16.07 1.70
N ILE A 27 9.03 15.72 0.45
CA ILE A 27 9.82 16.07 -0.75
C ILE A 27 9.71 17.57 -1.08
N THR A 28 8.62 18.23 -0.67
CA THR A 28 8.35 19.66 -0.90
C THR A 28 7.71 20.32 0.31
N GLY A 29 7.94 21.62 0.51
CA GLY A 29 7.33 22.40 1.58
C GLY A 29 8.19 22.45 2.85
N LYS A 30 7.57 22.46 4.04
CA LYS A 30 8.31 22.42 5.31
C LYS A 30 8.98 21.05 5.46
N ASN A 31 10.31 21.06 5.62
CA ASN A 31 11.14 19.86 5.79
C ASN A 31 10.85 19.07 7.08
N PHE A 32 10.10 19.66 8.01
CA PHE A 32 9.63 19.00 9.23
C PHE A 32 8.17 19.38 9.49
N ALA A 33 7.26 18.42 9.34
CA ALA A 33 5.83 18.64 9.55
C ALA A 33 5.14 17.32 9.93
N THR A 34 5.27 16.96 11.20
CA THR A 34 4.73 15.71 11.74
C THR A 34 3.23 15.80 12.05
N ARG A 35 2.61 14.62 12.20
CA ARG A 35 1.31 14.42 12.86
C ARG A 35 1.58 13.60 14.11
N SER A 36 0.87 13.88 15.20
CA SER A 36 0.89 13.00 16.38
C SER A 36 0.34 11.62 16.02
N GLU A 37 0.79 10.60 16.74
CA GLU A 37 0.27 9.25 16.61
C GLU A 37 -1.24 9.25 16.87
N VAL A 38 -1.99 8.58 15.99
CA VAL A 38 -3.42 8.37 16.18
C VAL A 38 -3.61 7.13 17.03
N LEU A 39 -4.37 7.26 18.12
CA LEU A 39 -4.75 6.14 18.98
C LEU A 39 -6.23 5.80 18.74
N ALA A 40 -6.53 4.50 18.59
CA ALA A 40 -7.89 4.02 18.41
C ALA A 40 -8.10 2.69 19.13
N THR A 41 -9.27 2.52 19.76
CA THR A 41 -9.61 1.33 20.56
C THR A 41 -10.48 0.32 19.81
N HIS A 42 -11.14 0.74 18.73
CA HIS A 42 -12.12 -0.09 18.01
C HIS A 42 -11.70 -0.47 16.58
N GLY A 43 -10.82 0.33 15.95
CA GLY A 43 -10.36 0.10 14.60
C GLY A 43 -9.57 1.29 14.06
N MET A 44 -8.71 1.03 13.08
CA MET A 44 -7.87 2.03 12.42
C MET A 44 -7.73 1.66 10.94
N VAL A 45 -7.75 2.67 10.08
CA VAL A 45 -7.48 2.55 8.65
C VAL A 45 -6.47 3.62 8.28
N CYS A 46 -5.49 3.26 7.47
CA CYS A 46 -4.43 4.17 7.00
C CYS A 46 -4.21 3.92 5.50
N THR A 47 -4.41 4.96 4.67
CA THR A 47 -4.15 4.88 3.22
C THR A 47 -3.50 6.17 2.72
N SER A 48 -3.07 6.18 1.45
CA SER A 48 -2.49 7.35 0.76
C SER A 48 -3.50 8.47 0.49
N VAL A 49 -4.80 8.16 0.44
CA VAL A 49 -5.87 9.11 0.11
C VAL A 49 -6.84 9.25 1.30
N PRO A 50 -7.06 10.46 1.85
CA PRO A 50 -7.93 10.65 3.00
C PRO A 50 -9.35 10.09 2.81
N ALA A 51 -9.97 10.29 1.65
CA ALA A 51 -11.31 9.79 1.36
C ALA A 51 -11.38 8.25 1.34
N ALA A 52 -10.34 7.55 0.83
CA ALA A 52 -10.28 6.09 0.91
C ALA A 52 -10.12 5.59 2.37
N THR A 53 -9.38 6.34 3.20
CA THR A 53 -9.30 6.07 4.64
C THR A 53 -10.66 6.22 5.30
N GLU A 54 -11.41 7.27 4.96
CA GLU A 54 -12.76 7.52 5.48
C GLU A 54 -13.74 6.41 5.10
N VAL A 55 -13.71 5.95 3.84
CA VAL A 55 -14.51 4.79 3.38
C VAL A 55 -14.23 3.55 4.22
N GLY A 56 -12.95 3.22 4.45
CA GLY A 56 -12.60 2.07 5.29
C GLY A 56 -13.13 2.24 6.73
N ILE A 57 -13.06 3.44 7.29
CA ILE A 57 -13.62 3.75 8.62
C ILE A 57 -15.15 3.60 8.63
N GLU A 58 -15.85 4.02 7.57
CA GLU A 58 -17.30 3.85 7.43
C GLU A 58 -17.69 2.36 7.48
N ILE A 59 -16.96 1.52 6.74
CA ILE A 59 -17.19 0.07 6.75
C ILE A 59 -16.97 -0.54 8.14
N LEU A 60 -15.90 -0.14 8.85
CA LEU A 60 -15.69 -0.58 10.24
C LEU A 60 -16.83 -0.13 11.16
N LYS A 61 -17.29 1.13 11.04
CA LYS A 61 -18.41 1.66 11.84
C LYS A 61 -19.73 0.92 11.57
N ARG A 62 -19.92 0.40 10.35
CA ARG A 62 -21.07 -0.43 9.94
C ARG A 62 -20.96 -1.89 10.40
N GLY A 63 -19.91 -2.26 11.13
CA GLY A 63 -19.70 -3.60 11.66
C GLY A 63 -18.94 -4.55 10.74
N GLY A 64 -18.36 -4.02 9.65
CA GLY A 64 -17.46 -4.77 8.76
C GLY A 64 -16.20 -5.26 9.47
N SER A 65 -15.56 -6.26 8.88
CA SER A 65 -14.23 -6.72 9.28
C SER A 65 -13.14 -5.76 8.80
N ALA A 66 -11.92 -5.96 9.29
CA ALA A 66 -10.74 -5.28 8.77
C ALA A 66 -10.50 -5.59 7.27
N VAL A 67 -10.93 -6.76 6.79
CA VAL A 67 -10.82 -7.14 5.37
C VAL A 67 -11.87 -6.44 4.52
N ASP A 68 -13.11 -6.35 4.98
CA ASP A 68 -14.18 -5.58 4.30
C ASP A 68 -13.73 -4.11 4.14
N ALA A 69 -13.20 -3.52 5.21
CA ALA A 69 -12.68 -2.15 5.19
C ALA A 69 -11.47 -1.98 4.26
N ALA A 70 -10.57 -2.96 4.21
CA ALA A 70 -9.41 -2.93 3.32
C ALA A 70 -9.82 -3.03 1.84
N ILE A 71 -10.82 -3.87 1.51
CA ILE A 71 -11.35 -4.00 0.15
C ILE A 71 -12.02 -2.70 -0.29
N ALA A 72 -12.89 -2.13 0.55
CA ALA A 72 -13.57 -0.87 0.25
C ALA A 72 -12.58 0.29 0.06
N ALA A 73 -11.58 0.38 0.92
CA ALA A 73 -10.51 1.38 0.80
C ALA A 73 -9.69 1.17 -0.47
N ASN A 74 -9.28 -0.07 -0.79
CA ASN A 74 -8.50 -0.37 -1.98
C ASN A 74 -9.28 -0.12 -3.29
N ALA A 75 -10.57 -0.44 -3.32
CA ALA A 75 -11.45 -0.10 -4.45
C ALA A 75 -11.57 1.41 -4.65
N THR A 76 -11.68 2.17 -3.55
CA THR A 76 -11.72 3.64 -3.60
C THR A 76 -10.39 4.23 -4.07
N LEU A 77 -9.25 3.67 -3.63
CA LEU A 77 -7.93 4.02 -4.14
C LEU A 77 -7.80 3.76 -5.64
N GLY A 78 -8.42 2.68 -6.16
CA GLY A 78 -8.43 2.37 -7.59
C GLY A 78 -9.04 3.47 -8.45
N LEU A 79 -9.95 4.26 -7.88
CA LEU A 79 -10.56 5.42 -8.53
C LEU A 79 -9.73 6.70 -8.30
N MET A 80 -9.33 6.95 -7.06
CA MET A 80 -8.75 8.24 -6.65
C MET A 80 -7.23 8.33 -6.83
N GLU A 81 -6.54 7.19 -6.95
CA GLU A 81 -5.09 7.09 -7.19
C GLU A 81 -4.78 6.26 -8.45
N PRO A 82 -5.34 6.62 -9.62
CA PRO A 82 -5.34 5.77 -10.82
C PRO A 82 -3.96 5.57 -11.46
N VAL A 83 -2.99 6.41 -11.08
CA VAL A 83 -1.59 6.30 -11.56
C VAL A 83 -0.78 5.27 -10.77
N SER A 84 -1.29 4.79 -9.63
CA SER A 84 -0.56 3.90 -8.72
C SER A 84 -1.23 2.54 -8.53
N ASN A 85 -2.56 2.43 -8.71
CA ASN A 85 -3.27 1.16 -8.58
C ASN A 85 -4.59 1.15 -9.37
N GLY A 86 -5.25 -0.01 -9.42
CA GLY A 86 -6.56 -0.17 -10.05
C GLY A 86 -7.01 -1.63 -10.14
N ILE A 87 -8.27 -1.87 -10.50
CA ILE A 87 -8.85 -3.22 -10.61
C ILE A 87 -8.17 -4.11 -11.66
N GLY A 88 -7.50 -3.50 -12.64
CA GLY A 88 -6.73 -4.18 -13.68
C GLY A 88 -5.33 -4.61 -13.25
N GLY A 89 -4.94 -4.36 -11.99
CA GLY A 89 -3.66 -4.78 -11.45
C GLY A 89 -3.72 -6.07 -10.66
N ASP A 90 -2.70 -6.24 -9.82
CA ASP A 90 -2.51 -7.38 -8.92
C ASP A 90 -2.64 -6.94 -7.46
N LEU A 91 -2.82 -7.90 -6.55
CA LEU A 91 -2.92 -7.62 -5.12
C LEU A 91 -2.19 -8.66 -4.28
N PHE A 92 -1.50 -8.18 -3.25
CA PHE A 92 -0.95 -9.01 -2.19
C PHE A 92 -1.52 -8.52 -0.87
N ALA A 93 -1.84 -9.43 0.04
CA ALA A 93 -2.21 -9.06 1.40
C ALA A 93 -1.67 -10.04 2.42
N ILE A 94 -1.37 -9.50 3.58
CA ILE A 94 -1.05 -10.24 4.79
C ILE A 94 -2.17 -9.96 5.78
N VAL A 95 -2.84 -11.01 6.24
CA VAL A 95 -3.99 -10.91 7.13
C VAL A 95 -3.70 -11.71 8.39
N TYR A 96 -3.65 -11.03 9.53
CA TYR A 96 -3.62 -11.69 10.82
C TYR A 96 -5.07 -11.89 11.33
N SER A 97 -5.44 -13.13 11.58
CA SER A 97 -6.71 -13.47 12.22
C SER A 97 -6.48 -13.72 13.71
N ALA A 98 -6.90 -12.77 14.55
CA ALA A 98 -6.84 -12.92 16.00
C ALA A 98 -7.72 -14.09 16.49
N LYS A 99 -8.88 -14.30 15.85
CA LYS A 99 -9.80 -15.42 16.16
C LYS A 99 -9.11 -16.78 16.03
N GLU A 100 -8.26 -16.93 15.03
CA GLU A 100 -7.56 -18.18 14.74
C GLU A 100 -6.10 -18.17 15.23
N ASN A 101 -5.65 -17.05 15.81
CA ASN A 101 -4.25 -16.77 16.14
C ASN A 101 -3.28 -17.15 15.01
N LYS A 102 -3.59 -16.74 13.77
CA LYS A 102 -2.86 -17.19 12.58
C LYS A 102 -2.65 -16.07 11.57
N LEU A 103 -1.47 -16.08 10.95
CA LEU A 103 -1.13 -15.22 9.83
C LEU A 103 -1.44 -15.91 8.51
N TYR A 104 -2.06 -15.17 7.60
CA TYR A 104 -2.39 -15.57 6.25
C TYR A 104 -1.71 -14.65 5.25
N GLY A 105 -1.29 -15.21 4.12
CA GLY A 105 -0.84 -14.46 2.96
C GLY A 105 -1.70 -14.82 1.76
N ILE A 106 -2.05 -13.82 0.95
CA ILE A 106 -2.62 -14.02 -0.38
C ILE A 106 -1.67 -13.43 -1.42
N ASN A 107 -1.45 -14.22 -2.47
CA ASN A 107 -0.79 -13.78 -3.69
C ASN A 107 -1.85 -13.76 -4.78
N GLY A 108 -2.34 -12.56 -5.09
CA GLY A 108 -3.20 -12.25 -6.21
C GLY A 108 -2.41 -11.63 -7.36
N SER A 109 -1.21 -12.13 -7.64
CA SER A 109 -0.47 -11.77 -8.84
C SER A 109 -0.93 -12.59 -10.04
N GLY A 110 -1.23 -11.86 -11.10
CA GLY A 110 -1.63 -12.38 -12.39
C GLY A 110 -0.57 -13.20 -13.08
N ARG A 111 -0.98 -14.35 -13.63
CA ARG A 111 -0.11 -15.14 -14.51
C ARG A 111 -0.08 -14.52 -15.90
N SER A 112 0.98 -14.82 -16.65
CA SER A 112 1.00 -14.54 -18.09
C SER A 112 -0.17 -15.23 -18.81
N PRO A 113 -0.73 -14.63 -19.88
CA PRO A 113 -1.82 -15.25 -20.63
C PRO A 113 -1.46 -16.65 -21.14
N LEU A 114 -2.41 -17.59 -21.05
CA LEU A 114 -2.18 -18.99 -21.43
C LEU A 114 -1.69 -19.17 -22.88
N GLY A 115 -2.16 -18.32 -23.79
CA GLY A 115 -1.78 -18.35 -25.22
C GLY A 115 -0.49 -17.60 -25.56
N LEU A 116 0.12 -16.87 -24.61
CA LEU A 116 1.32 -16.09 -24.86
C LEU A 116 2.56 -16.90 -24.46
N SER A 117 2.94 -17.85 -25.30
CA SER A 117 4.18 -18.60 -25.11
C SER A 117 5.41 -17.70 -25.30
N TYR A 118 6.58 -18.17 -24.87
CA TYR A 118 7.84 -17.46 -25.06
C TYR A 118 8.17 -17.19 -26.55
N ASP A 119 7.91 -18.16 -27.42
CA ASP A 119 8.17 -18.01 -28.85
C ASP A 119 7.21 -17.02 -29.51
N VAL A 120 5.94 -17.01 -29.10
CA VAL A 120 4.97 -15.99 -29.52
C VAL A 120 5.41 -14.61 -29.04
N MET A 121 5.80 -14.49 -27.77
CA MET A 121 6.33 -13.24 -27.21
C MET A 121 7.53 -12.73 -28.02
N LYS A 122 8.51 -13.58 -28.34
CA LYS A 122 9.65 -13.22 -29.18
C LYS A 122 9.23 -12.76 -30.57
N SER A 123 8.29 -13.46 -31.21
CA SER A 123 7.78 -13.08 -32.53
C SER A 123 7.13 -11.69 -32.50
N GLU A 124 6.30 -11.41 -31.50
CA GLU A 124 5.66 -10.10 -31.35
C GLU A 124 6.68 -8.98 -31.07
N LEU A 125 7.72 -9.24 -30.26
CA LEU A 125 8.79 -8.27 -30.03
C LEU A 125 9.61 -7.98 -31.30
N ALA A 126 9.89 -9.00 -32.11
CA ALA A 126 10.59 -8.84 -33.38
C ALA A 126 9.80 -7.94 -34.36
N LYS A 127 8.47 -8.08 -34.42
CA LYS A 127 7.59 -7.20 -35.23
C LYS A 127 7.66 -5.73 -34.78
N LEU A 128 7.93 -5.49 -33.50
CA LEU A 128 8.07 -4.15 -32.93
C LEU A 128 9.52 -3.63 -32.95
N HIS A 129 10.48 -4.43 -33.43
CA HIS A 129 11.92 -4.15 -33.38
C HIS A 129 12.42 -3.89 -31.95
N ARG A 130 12.00 -4.73 -31.00
CA ARG A 130 12.38 -4.61 -29.58
C ARG A 130 12.99 -5.90 -29.06
N GLU A 131 13.83 -5.77 -28.05
CA GLU A 131 14.40 -6.90 -27.29
C GLU A 131 13.68 -7.12 -25.95
N THR A 132 12.98 -6.10 -25.44
CA THR A 132 12.31 -6.10 -24.15
C THR A 132 10.82 -5.83 -24.27
N ILE A 133 10.04 -6.40 -23.34
CA ILE A 133 8.61 -6.14 -23.21
C ILE A 133 8.38 -4.63 -23.13
N PRO A 134 7.54 -4.05 -24.01
CA PRO A 134 7.28 -2.62 -23.99
C PRO A 134 6.50 -2.24 -22.72
N PRO A 135 6.68 -1.01 -22.19
CA PRO A 135 5.99 -0.57 -20.98
C PRO A 135 4.50 -0.29 -21.20
N ARG A 136 4.04 -0.25 -22.45
CA ARG A 136 2.66 0.07 -22.86
C ARG A 136 2.23 -0.85 -24.00
N GLY A 137 0.92 -1.02 -24.15
CA GLY A 137 0.31 -1.90 -25.16
C GLY A 137 -0.19 -3.21 -24.55
N MET A 138 -0.53 -4.18 -25.41
CA MET A 138 -1.16 -5.44 -24.97
C MET A 138 -0.17 -6.45 -24.38
N LEU A 139 1.08 -6.44 -24.88
CA LEU A 139 2.12 -7.40 -24.51
C LEU A 139 2.49 -7.44 -23.01
N PRO A 140 2.59 -6.32 -22.27
CA PRO A 140 2.90 -6.35 -20.84
C PRO A 140 1.73 -6.75 -19.93
N ILE A 141 0.53 -7.00 -20.47
CA ILE A 141 -0.66 -7.26 -19.66
C ILE A 141 -0.68 -8.72 -19.19
N SER A 142 -0.59 -8.93 -17.87
CA SER A 142 -0.92 -10.21 -17.21
C SER A 142 -2.42 -10.33 -16.95
N VAL A 143 -2.89 -11.51 -16.53
CA VAL A 143 -4.28 -11.69 -16.10
C VAL A 143 -4.51 -10.96 -14.77
N PRO A 144 -5.33 -9.90 -14.67
CA PRO A 144 -5.46 -9.12 -13.44
C PRO A 144 -5.88 -9.96 -12.22
N GLY A 145 -5.10 -9.92 -11.14
CA GLY A 145 -5.37 -10.71 -9.94
C GLY A 145 -6.02 -9.96 -8.78
N CYS A 146 -6.16 -8.63 -8.86
CA CYS A 146 -6.71 -7.79 -7.78
C CYS A 146 -8.13 -8.20 -7.35
N VAL A 147 -9.08 -8.25 -8.30
CA VAL A 147 -10.49 -8.59 -8.01
C VAL A 147 -10.63 -10.03 -7.52
N TYR A 148 -9.81 -10.96 -8.04
CA TYR A 148 -9.74 -12.33 -7.53
C TYR A 148 -9.32 -12.35 -6.06
N ALA A 149 -8.29 -11.59 -5.71
CA ALA A 149 -7.80 -11.53 -4.34
C ALA A 149 -8.82 -10.90 -3.39
N TRP A 150 -9.57 -9.86 -3.81
CA TRP A 150 -10.69 -9.33 -3.03
C TRP A 150 -11.74 -10.41 -2.75
N ALA A 151 -12.15 -11.16 -3.78
CA ALA A 151 -13.16 -12.21 -3.63
C ALA A 151 -12.71 -13.31 -2.65
N GLU A 152 -11.48 -13.79 -2.77
CA GLU A 152 -10.93 -14.83 -1.88
C GLU A 152 -10.74 -14.33 -0.43
N LEU A 153 -10.25 -13.10 -0.25
CA LEU A 153 -10.14 -12.46 1.06
C LEU A 153 -11.51 -12.28 1.71
N HIS A 154 -12.48 -11.72 0.97
CA HIS A 154 -13.85 -11.50 1.45
C HIS A 154 -14.53 -12.82 1.80
N LYS A 155 -14.38 -13.86 0.97
CA LYS A 155 -14.94 -15.19 1.25
C LYS A 155 -14.45 -15.76 2.59
N LYS A 156 -13.20 -15.50 2.96
CA LYS A 156 -12.61 -16.07 4.19
C LYS A 156 -12.80 -15.20 5.43
N PHE A 157 -12.74 -13.88 5.29
CA PHE A 157 -12.67 -12.95 6.42
C PHE A 157 -13.77 -11.89 6.43
N GLY A 158 -14.51 -11.75 5.32
CA GLY A 158 -15.55 -10.76 5.18
C GLY A 158 -16.75 -11.05 6.07
N LYS A 159 -17.44 -9.98 6.46
CA LYS A 159 -18.65 -10.02 7.30
C LYS A 159 -19.85 -9.38 6.62
N MET A 160 -19.62 -8.57 5.60
CA MET A 160 -20.66 -7.86 4.85
C MET A 160 -20.91 -8.56 3.51
N LYS A 161 -21.75 -7.98 2.66
CA LYS A 161 -21.78 -8.38 1.26
C LYS A 161 -20.67 -7.63 0.55
N LEU A 162 -19.97 -8.30 -0.37
CA LEU A 162 -18.94 -7.65 -1.18
C LEU A 162 -19.47 -6.43 -1.96
N SER A 163 -20.76 -6.44 -2.32
CA SER A 163 -21.43 -5.28 -2.92
C SER A 163 -21.46 -4.06 -2.00
N ASP A 164 -21.57 -4.28 -0.69
CA ASP A 164 -21.61 -3.20 0.30
C ASP A 164 -20.22 -2.59 0.50
N ASP A 165 -19.15 -3.38 0.36
CA ASP A 165 -17.75 -2.92 0.39
C ASP A 165 -17.42 -2.08 -0.84
N LEU A 166 -17.93 -2.45 -2.01
CA LEU A 166 -17.65 -1.77 -3.27
C LEU A 166 -18.58 -0.56 -3.53
N ALA A 167 -19.72 -0.49 -2.83
CA ALA A 167 -20.71 0.58 -3.02
C ALA A 167 -20.13 2.01 -2.85
N PRO A 168 -19.26 2.31 -1.85
CA PRO A 168 -18.68 3.64 -1.72
C PRO A 168 -17.84 4.04 -2.94
N ALA A 169 -17.01 3.12 -3.46
CA ALA A 169 -16.20 3.38 -4.65
C ALA A 169 -17.07 3.60 -5.90
N SER A 170 -18.16 2.83 -6.06
CA SER A 170 -19.14 3.04 -7.14
C SER A 170 -19.79 4.42 -7.06
N ARG A 171 -20.23 4.82 -5.86
CA ARG A 171 -20.83 6.14 -5.63
C ARG A 171 -19.86 7.27 -5.97
N TYR A 172 -18.61 7.20 -5.52
CA TYR A 172 -17.59 8.19 -5.89
C TYR A 172 -17.31 8.23 -7.40
N ALA A 173 -17.40 7.08 -8.09
CA ALA A 173 -17.21 7.04 -9.54
C ALA A 173 -18.39 7.69 -10.30
N GLU A 174 -19.60 7.58 -9.77
CA GLU A 174 -20.83 8.13 -10.36
C GLU A 174 -21.02 9.63 -10.04
N GLU A 175 -20.77 10.02 -8.79
CA GLU A 175 -21.05 11.36 -8.28
C GLU A 175 -19.83 12.30 -8.32
N GLY A 176 -18.62 11.74 -8.46
CA GLY A 176 -17.36 12.46 -8.34
C GLY A 176 -16.89 12.60 -6.89
N PHE A 177 -15.71 13.19 -6.72
CA PHE A 177 -15.06 13.44 -5.42
C PHE A 177 -14.37 14.81 -5.37
#